data_AF-E9J9X3-F1
#
_entry.id   AF-E9J9X3-F1
#
_cell.length_a   1.000
_cell.length_b   1.000
_cell.length_c   1.000
_cell.angle_alpha   90.00
_cell.angle_beta   90.00
_cell.angle_gamma   90.00
#
_symmetry.space_group_name_H-M   'P 1'
#
loop_
_entity.id
_entity.type
_entity.pdbx_description
1 polymer ?
#
loop_
_entity_poly.entity_id
_entity_poly.type
_entity_poly.pdbx_seq_one_letter_code
_entity_poly.pdbx_strand_id
1 'polypeptide(L)'
;RYSNEELANMLLIYGECHQSERRAAALYAIRYPDKRHPSPSLFGSLYRRLCQSGTLHESTRPRNVRQRDEQMIDQVREAVSANPHTSTRAVARDLNITQTRVHRIIKKNLEWHPYKRHTTQKLFPQDLPRRERFCDWISDQ
;
A
#
# COMPACT_ATOMS: atom_id res chain seq x y z
N ARG A 1 -7.76 -5.08 18.69
CA ARG A 1 -8.94 -4.37 18.10
C ARG A 1 -10.15 -5.24 18.39
N TYR A 2 -11.33 -4.65 18.62
CA TYR A 2 -12.55 -5.43 18.80
C TYR A 2 -12.93 -6.12 17.48
N SER A 3 -13.51 -7.31 17.57
CA SER A 3 -14.10 -8.02 16.43
C SER A 3 -15.41 -7.34 15.99
N ASN A 4 -15.86 -7.60 14.76
CA ASN A 4 -17.14 -7.07 14.27
C ASN A 4 -18.32 -7.52 15.14
N GLU A 5 -18.27 -8.74 15.65
CA GLU A 5 -19.29 -9.30 16.55
C GLU A 5 -19.32 -8.53 17.88
N GLU A 6 -18.16 -8.29 18.50
CA GLU A 6 -18.09 -7.49 19.73
C GLU A 6 -18.62 -6.06 19.51
N LEU A 7 -18.31 -5.43 18.38
CA LEU A 7 -18.80 -4.09 18.04
C LEU A 7 -20.32 -4.07 17.80
N ALA A 8 -20.86 -5.09 17.14
CA ALA A 8 -22.31 -5.24 16.95
C ALA A 8 -23.02 -5.44 18.29
N ASN A 9 -22.49 -6.30 19.17
CA ASN A 9 -23.02 -6.52 20.51
C ASN A 9 -23.01 -5.25 21.36
N MET A 10 -21.95 -4.43 21.24
CA MET A 10 -21.90 -3.11 21.89
C MET A 10 -23.03 -2.20 21.40
N LEU A 11 -23.31 -2.16 20.09
CA LEU A 11 -24.39 -1.33 19.54
C LEU A 11 -25.78 -1.82 19.98
N LEU A 12 -26.01 -3.14 20.02
CA LEU A 12 -27.27 -3.70 20.52
C LEU A 12 -27.51 -3.29 21.97
N ILE A 13 -26.50 -3.48 22.84
CA ILE A 13 -26.56 -3.08 24.25
C ILE A 13 -26.74 -1.57 24.41
N TYR A 14 -26.13 -0.76 23.55
CA TYR A 14 -26.33 0.69 23.55
C TYR A 14 -27.77 1.09 23.20
N GLY A 15 -28.39 0.39 22.25
CA GLY A 15 -29.81 0.53 21.92
C GLY A 15 -30.73 0.15 23.08
N GLU A 16 -30.48 -0.99 23.72
CA GLU A 16 -31.22 -1.46 24.90
C GLU A 16 -31.12 -0.49 26.08
N CYS A 17 -29.96 0.16 26.24
CA CYS A 17 -29.74 1.16 27.28
C CYS A 17 -30.30 2.54 26.92
N HIS A 18 -31.15 2.65 25.90
CA HIS A 18 -31.72 3.90 25.42
C HIS A 18 -30.66 4.98 25.19
N GLN A 19 -29.55 4.62 24.53
CA GLN A 19 -28.43 5.50 24.21
C GLN A 19 -27.67 6.03 25.43
N SER A 20 -27.78 5.37 26.59
CA SER A 20 -26.96 5.69 27.76
C SER A 20 -25.63 4.94 27.72
N GLU A 21 -24.55 5.66 27.43
CA GLU A 21 -23.18 5.11 27.34
C GLU A 21 -22.71 4.39 28.62
N ARG A 22 -22.96 4.98 29.79
CA ARG A 22 -22.52 4.41 31.08
C ARG A 22 -23.27 3.13 31.42
N ARG A 23 -24.59 3.11 31.18
CA ARG A 23 -25.41 1.90 31.40
C ARG A 23 -25.03 0.81 30.41
N ALA A 24 -24.77 1.17 29.15
CA ALA A 24 -24.31 0.24 28.13
C ALA A 24 -22.97 -0.41 28.50
N ALA A 25 -22.00 0.37 28.98
CA ALA A 25 -20.72 -0.16 29.45
C ALA A 25 -20.87 -1.12 30.64
N ALA A 26 -21.69 -0.75 31.63
CA ALA A 26 -21.96 -1.59 32.79
C ALA A 26 -22.68 -2.90 32.39
N LEU A 27 -23.71 -2.82 31.54
CA LEU A 27 -24.45 -3.97 31.05
C LEU A 27 -23.57 -4.90 30.19
N TYR A 28 -22.67 -4.32 29.38
CA TYR A 28 -21.70 -5.08 28.60
C TYR A 28 -20.74 -5.86 29.49
N ALA A 29 -20.23 -5.26 30.58
CA ALA A 29 -19.38 -5.94 31.54
C ALA A 29 -20.11 -7.10 32.25
N ILE A 30 -21.40 -6.93 32.56
CA ILE A 30 -22.23 -7.98 33.17
C ILE A 30 -22.46 -9.15 32.19
N ARG A 31 -22.79 -8.86 30.92
CA ARG A 31 -23.08 -9.91 29.92
C ARG A 31 -21.83 -10.64 29.43
N TYR A 32 -20.70 -9.95 29.41
CA TYR A 32 -19.45 -10.46 28.88
C TYR A 32 -18.31 -10.26 29.90
N PRO A 33 -18.33 -11.00 31.03
CA PRO A 33 -17.36 -10.85 32.11
C PRO A 33 -15.93 -11.21 31.67
N ASP A 34 -15.78 -12.21 30.78
CA ASP A 34 -14.47 -12.67 30.30
C ASP A 34 -13.88 -11.81 29.17
N LYS A 35 -14.61 -10.80 28.71
CA LYS A 35 -14.21 -9.96 27.57
C LYS A 35 -13.58 -8.64 28.03
N ARG A 36 -12.85 -8.01 27.12
CA ARG A 36 -12.32 -6.66 27.36
C ARG A 36 -13.46 -5.67 27.52
N HIS A 37 -13.47 -4.94 28.64
CA HIS A 37 -14.48 -3.91 28.90
C HIS A 37 -14.19 -2.61 28.14
N PRO A 38 -15.11 -2.15 27.27
CA PRO A 38 -14.95 -0.91 26.53
C PRO A 38 -15.19 0.33 27.41
N SER A 39 -14.62 1.47 27.00
CA SER A 39 -14.95 2.76 27.61
C SER A 39 -16.40 3.16 27.27
N PRO A 40 -17.13 3.84 28.17
CA PRO A 40 -18.49 4.32 27.89
C PRO A 40 -18.57 5.16 26.59
N SER A 41 -17.58 6.02 26.36
CA SER A 41 -17.48 6.86 25.17
C SER A 41 -17.41 6.09 23.84
N LEU A 42 -17.01 4.81 23.87
CA LEU A 42 -16.91 3.99 22.66
C LEU A 42 -18.29 3.71 22.09
N PHE A 43 -19.31 3.48 22.92
CA PHE A 43 -20.66 3.14 22.47
C PHE A 43 -21.30 4.25 21.64
N GLY A 44 -21.26 5.49 22.14
CA GLY A 44 -21.76 6.65 21.38
C GLY A 44 -20.91 6.95 20.14
N SER A 45 -19.59 6.75 20.24
CA SER A 45 -18.67 6.93 19.10
C SER A 45 -18.93 5.90 17.99
N LEU A 46 -19.24 4.65 18.33
CA LEU A 46 -19.59 3.59 17.39
C LEU A 46 -20.89 3.93 16.66
N TYR A 47 -21.93 4.32 17.40
CA TYR A 47 -23.20 4.71 16.79
C TYR A 47 -23.03 5.89 15.84
N ARG A 48 -22.35 6.95 16.29
CA ARG A 48 -22.08 8.13 15.46
C ARG A 48 -21.29 7.78 14.20
N ARG A 49 -20.26 6.94 14.32
CA ARG A 49 -19.43 6.51 13.20
C ARG A 49 -20.24 5.69 12.19
N LEU A 50 -21.11 4.80 12.67
CA LEU A 50 -22.00 4.03 11.82
C LEU A 50 -22.93 4.97 11.04
N CYS A 51 -23.56 5.94 11.71
CA CYS A 51 -24.45 6.91 11.04
C CYS A 51 -23.72 7.82 10.04
N GLN A 52 -22.49 8.24 10.35
CA GLN A 52 -21.76 9.20 9.52
C GLN A 52 -21.00 8.56 8.35
N SER A 53 -20.45 7.36 8.55
CA SER A 53 -19.52 6.73 7.60
C SER A 53 -19.90 5.32 7.17
N GLY A 54 -20.93 4.72 7.79
CA GLY A 54 -21.31 3.33 7.53
C GLY A 54 -20.29 2.29 8.02
N THR A 55 -19.29 2.69 8.82
CA THR A 55 -18.22 1.80 9.30
C THR A 55 -18.23 1.65 10.82
N LEU A 56 -17.94 0.45 11.30
CA LEU A 56 -17.75 0.18 12.74
C LEU A 56 -16.30 0.45 13.18
N HIS A 57 -15.35 0.19 12.28
CA HIS A 57 -13.93 0.41 12.55
C HIS A 57 -13.53 1.85 12.35
N GLU A 58 -12.62 2.29 13.20
CA GLU A 58 -11.97 3.58 13.04
C GLU A 58 -11.23 3.60 11.71
N SER A 59 -11.48 4.63 10.88
CA SER A 59 -10.67 4.85 9.69
C SER A 59 -9.22 4.89 10.13
N THR A 60 -8.41 4.00 9.59
CA THR A 60 -6.98 4.04 9.83
C THR A 60 -6.52 5.34 9.18
N ARG A 61 -6.31 6.39 10.00
CA ARG A 61 -5.87 7.70 9.52
C ARG A 61 -4.78 7.45 8.49
N PRO A 62 -4.87 8.01 7.27
CA PRO A 62 -3.80 7.88 6.32
C PRO A 62 -2.54 8.36 7.04
N ARG A 63 -1.59 7.44 7.24
CA ARG A 63 -0.30 7.81 7.82
C ARG A 63 0.22 8.91 6.91
N ASN A 64 0.42 10.12 7.46
CA ASN A 64 0.99 11.24 6.71
C ASN A 64 2.32 10.79 6.13
N VAL A 65 2.29 10.27 4.90
CA VAL A 65 3.49 10.01 4.12
C VAL A 65 3.91 11.40 3.71
N ARG A 66 4.94 11.94 4.37
CA ARG A 66 5.58 13.18 3.90
C ARG A 66 5.79 13.02 2.39
N GLN A 67 5.15 13.89 1.61
CA GLN A 67 5.42 13.97 0.19
C GLN A 67 6.93 14.16 0.05
N ARG A 68 7.54 13.38 -0.83
CA ARG A 68 8.99 13.46 -1.05
C ARG A 68 9.25 14.65 -1.93
N ASP A 69 10.33 15.38 -1.66
CA ASP A 69 10.76 16.53 -2.46
C ASP A 69 10.76 16.18 -3.96
N GLU A 70 10.03 16.96 -4.76
CA GLU A 70 9.88 16.73 -6.20
C GLU A 70 11.24 16.74 -6.91
N GLN A 71 12.12 17.68 -6.52
CA GLN A 71 13.49 17.75 -7.03
C GLN A 71 14.28 16.45 -6.84
N MET A 72 14.10 15.78 -5.70
CA MET A 72 14.77 14.51 -5.42
C MET A 72 14.19 13.37 -6.27
N ILE A 73 12.89 13.40 -6.54
CA ILE A 73 12.24 12.43 -7.43
C ILE A 73 12.81 12.59 -8.84
N ASP A 74 12.96 13.82 -9.31
CA ASP A 74 13.49 14.12 -10.65
C ASP A 74 14.96 13.72 -10.79
N GLN A 75 15.81 13.98 -9.79
CA GLN A 75 17.20 13.53 -9.78
C GLN A 75 17.33 12.01 -9.85
N VAL A 76 16.49 11.27 -9.09
CA VAL A 76 16.48 9.80 -9.16
C VAL A 76 15.95 9.32 -10.51
N ARG A 77 14.96 10.01 -11.10
CA ARG A 77 14.44 9.71 -12.43
C ARG A 77 15.55 9.83 -13.47
N GLU A 78 16.26 10.96 -13.48
CA GLU A 78 17.33 11.23 -14.44
C GLU A 78 18.46 10.20 -14.33
N ALA A 79 18.92 9.92 -13.11
CA ALA A 79 20.00 8.95 -12.88
C ALA A 79 19.66 7.53 -13.38
N VAL A 80 18.39 7.11 -13.21
CA VAL A 80 17.94 5.78 -13.66
C VAL A 80 17.61 5.77 -15.16
N SER A 81 17.11 6.87 -15.72
CA SER A 81 16.92 7.01 -17.18
C SER A 81 18.24 6.98 -17.94
N ALA A 82 19.27 7.66 -17.44
CA ALA A 82 20.59 7.70 -18.05
C ALA A 82 21.26 6.31 -18.08
N ASN A 83 21.04 5.50 -17.04
CA ASN A 83 21.52 4.12 -17.01
C ASN A 83 20.52 3.19 -16.29
N PRO A 84 19.60 2.54 -17.02
CA PRO A 84 18.61 1.64 -16.42
C PRO A 84 19.20 0.40 -15.75
N HIS A 85 20.49 0.11 -15.96
CA HIS A 85 21.19 -1.01 -15.35
C HIS A 85 21.91 -0.62 -14.04
N THR A 86 21.81 0.64 -13.62
CA THR A 86 22.40 1.09 -12.36
C THR A 86 21.72 0.45 -11.15
N SER A 87 22.49 0.24 -10.08
CA SER A 87 21.94 -0.28 -8.84
C SER A 87 21.32 0.84 -8.00
N THR A 88 20.25 0.54 -7.26
CA THR A 88 19.67 1.50 -6.30
C THR A 88 20.67 2.00 -5.25
N ARG A 89 21.73 1.22 -4.97
CA ARG A 89 22.83 1.59 -4.07
C ARG A 89 23.80 2.58 -4.70
N ALA A 90 24.06 2.47 -6.01
CA ALA A 90 24.92 3.41 -6.72
C ALA A 90 24.26 4.80 -6.76
N VAL A 91 23.01 4.86 -7.24
CA VAL A 91 22.22 6.10 -7.25
C VAL A 91 22.13 6.75 -5.86
N ALA A 92 22.00 5.93 -4.81
CA ALA A 92 21.98 6.41 -3.43
C ALA A 92 23.30 7.08 -3.01
N ARG A 93 24.45 6.51 -3.42
CA ARG A 93 25.76 7.11 -3.17
C ARG A 93 25.94 8.40 -3.96
N ASP A 94 25.55 8.41 -5.22
CA ASP A 94 25.73 9.56 -6.12
C ASP A 94 24.89 10.77 -5.67
N LEU A 95 23.67 10.52 -5.19
CA LEU A 95 22.74 11.55 -4.69
C LEU A 95 22.85 11.79 -3.17
N ASN A 96 23.79 11.13 -2.48
CA ASN A 96 23.99 11.20 -1.03
C ASN A 96 22.70 10.98 -0.21
N ILE A 97 21.93 9.95 -0.56
CA ILE A 97 20.68 9.55 0.12
C ILE A 97 20.71 8.08 0.52
N THR A 98 19.73 7.65 1.32
CA THR A 98 19.61 6.24 1.68
C THR A 98 19.07 5.41 0.51
N GLN A 99 19.58 4.18 0.37
CA GLN A 99 19.10 3.23 -0.66
C GLN A 99 17.59 2.94 -0.55
N THR A 100 17.06 2.93 0.67
CA THR A 100 15.61 2.73 0.89
C THR A 100 14.79 3.90 0.37
N ARG A 101 15.32 5.14 0.41
CA ARG A 101 14.69 6.33 -0.19
C ARG A 101 14.64 6.19 -1.71
N VAL A 102 15.75 5.84 -2.36
CA VAL A 102 15.82 5.57 -3.81
C VAL A 102 14.82 4.49 -4.22
N HIS A 103 14.85 3.33 -3.56
CA HIS A 103 13.96 2.22 -3.89
C HIS A 103 12.48 2.59 -3.73
N ARG A 104 12.12 3.38 -2.70
CA ARG A 104 10.75 3.86 -2.52
C ARG A 104 10.35 4.87 -3.58
N ILE A 105 11.24 5.75 -4.03
CA ILE A 105 10.98 6.70 -5.12
C ILE A 105 10.68 5.93 -6.40
N ILE A 106 11.55 5.00 -6.78
CA ILE A 106 11.37 4.15 -7.97
C ILE A 106 10.03 3.41 -7.92
N LYS A 107 9.72 2.74 -6.79
CA LYS A 107 8.52 1.89 -6.69
C LYS A 107 7.19 2.65 -6.47
N LYS A 108 7.21 3.81 -5.80
CA LYS A 108 5.99 4.51 -5.35
C LYS A 108 5.75 5.86 -6.00
N ASN A 109 6.77 6.53 -6.54
CA ASN A 109 6.62 7.80 -7.22
C ASN A 109 6.75 7.64 -8.74
N LEU A 110 7.72 6.85 -9.20
CA LEU A 110 7.94 6.60 -10.62
C LEU A 110 7.16 5.39 -11.14
N GLU A 111 6.73 4.50 -10.23
CA GLU A 111 6.03 3.24 -10.57
C GLU A 111 6.84 2.36 -11.54
N TRP A 112 8.17 2.43 -11.46
CA TRP A 112 9.07 1.66 -12.31
C TRP A 112 9.39 0.30 -11.69
N HIS A 113 9.46 -0.70 -12.58
CA HIS A 113 9.72 -2.08 -12.21
C HIS A 113 11.00 -2.57 -12.91
N PRO A 114 11.94 -3.20 -12.17
CA PRO A 114 13.09 -3.83 -12.79
C PRO A 114 12.63 -4.87 -13.82
N TYR A 115 13.07 -4.71 -15.06
CA TYR A 115 12.85 -5.73 -16.08
C TYR A 115 13.80 -6.91 -15.83
N LYS A 116 13.27 -8.13 -15.89
CA LYS A 116 14.09 -9.35 -15.77
C LYS A 116 14.74 -9.60 -17.13
N ARG A 117 16.07 -9.48 -17.20
CA ARG A 117 16.80 -9.84 -18.43
C ARG A 117 16.63 -11.33 -18.72
N HIS A 118 16.18 -11.62 -19.93
CA HIS A 118 16.21 -12.96 -20.50
C HIS A 118 17.48 -13.09 -21.34
N THR A 119 18.30 -14.09 -21.03
CA THR A 119 19.47 -14.40 -21.84
C THR A 119 19.02 -15.23 -23.03
N THR A 120 19.24 -14.72 -24.24
CA THR A 120 19.02 -15.43 -25.50
C THR A 120 20.36 -15.89 -26.08
N GLN A 121 20.32 -16.71 -27.13
CA GLN A 121 21.52 -17.05 -27.88
C GLN A 121 22.21 -15.77 -28.40
N LYS A 122 23.54 -15.75 -28.31
CA LYS A 122 24.34 -14.63 -28.82
C LYS A 122 24.18 -14.55 -30.33
N LEU A 123 23.74 -13.40 -30.84
CA LEU A 123 23.67 -13.13 -32.27
C LEU A 123 25.06 -12.69 -32.77
N PHE A 124 25.49 -13.30 -33.87
CA PHE A 124 26.66 -12.90 -34.63
C PHE A 124 26.24 -11.99 -35.80
N PRO A 125 27.16 -11.17 -36.35
CA PRO A 125 26.84 -10.28 -37.47
C PRO A 125 26.25 -10.99 -38.70
N GLN A 126 26.55 -12.27 -38.89
CA GLN A 126 26.05 -13.09 -39.99
C GLN A 126 24.59 -13.53 -39.81
N ASP A 127 24.07 -13.50 -38.58
CA ASP A 127 22.74 -14.02 -38.26
C ASP A 127 21.63 -13.06 -38.69
N LEU A 128 21.86 -11.74 -38.62
CA LEU A 128 20.88 -10.73 -39.03
C LEU A 128 20.41 -10.93 -40.48
N PRO A 129 21.29 -10.96 -41.50
CA PRO A 129 20.84 -11.14 -42.89
C PRO A 129 20.22 -12.52 -43.15
N ARG A 130 20.61 -13.57 -42.39
CA ARG A 130 19.95 -14.88 -42.49
C ARG A 130 18.52 -14.85 -41.96
N ARG A 131 18.31 -14.14 -40.85
CA ARG A 131 16.99 -14.01 -40.21
C ARG A 131 16.07 -13.11 -41.02
N GLU A 132 16.57 -12.02 -41.58
CA GLU A 132 15.80 -11.14 -42.49
C GLU A 132 15.31 -11.92 -43.71
N ARG A 133 16.21 -12.61 -44.43
CA ARG A 133 15.83 -13.45 -45.58
C ARG A 133 14.78 -14.51 -45.25
N PHE A 134 14.86 -15.10 -44.05
CA PHE A 134 13.87 -16.08 -43.59
C PHE A 134 12.51 -15.43 -43.34
N CYS A 135 12.47 -14.25 -42.72
CA CYS A 135 11.24 -13.49 -42.52
C CYS A 135 10.61 -13.05 -43.85
N ASP A 136 11.42 -12.57 -44.79
CA ASP A 136 10.98 -12.18 -46.14
C ASP A 136 10.38 -13.40 -46.86
N TRP A 137 11.09 -14.53 -46.84
CA TRP A 137 10.61 -15.78 -47.46
C TRP A 137 9.27 -16.27 -46.88
N ILE A 138 9.06 -16.19 -45.57
CA ILE A 138 7.77 -16.54 -44.94
C ILE A 138 6.67 -15.55 -45.34
N SER A 139 7.01 -14.27 -45.52
CA SER A 139 6.03 -13.23 -45.84
C SER A 139 5.58 -13.29 -47.31
N ASP A 140 6.41 -13.85 -48.19
CA ASP A 140 6.12 -14.06 -49.62
C ASP A 140 5.36 -15.37 -49.92
N GLN A 141 5.09 -16.21 -48.91
CA GLN A 141 4.24 -17.42 -49.00
C GLN A 141 2.75 -17.06 -48.89
#